data_AF-A0A943XTN4-F1
#
_entry.id   AF-A0A943XTN4-F1
#
_cell.length_a   1.000
_cell.length_b   1.000
_cell.length_c   1.000
_cell.angle_alpha   90.00
_cell.angle_beta   90.00
_cell.angle_gamma   90.00
#
_symmetry.space_group_name_H-M   'P 1'
#
loop_
_entity.id
_entity.type
_entity.pdbx_description
1 polymer ?
#
loop_
_entity_poly.entity_id
_entity_poly.type
_entity_poly.pdbx_seq_one_letter_code
_entity_poly.pdbx_strand_id
1 'polypeptide(L)'
;MQNFGMSMLWFWICYVLVTLVGILHTIFNIYVLHMKPMDAHGMGEGYEKTKPWHPLYNIILFSLFGYLYMSGLSDPTLEQALLTGAIWAGICIVFDVFGWVIIRHPWSLSFREFYLDYQPYISLIYLAIFLGPVVGYWLVLL
;
A
#
# COMPACT_ATOMS: atom_id res chain seq x y z
N MET A 1 -7.86 -0.54 20.81
CA MET A 1 -6.79 -1.27 20.09
C MET A 1 -5.67 -1.58 21.07
N GLN A 2 -5.27 -2.85 21.21
CA GLN A 2 -4.12 -3.24 22.02
C GLN A 2 -2.82 -2.78 21.34
N ASN A 3 -1.81 -2.36 22.11
CA ASN A 3 -0.47 -2.04 21.61
C ASN A 3 -0.43 -1.14 20.36
N PHE A 4 -1.14 -0.01 20.38
CA PHE A 4 -1.23 0.93 19.25
C PHE A 4 0.16 1.37 18.72
N GLY A 5 1.14 1.62 19.59
CA GLY A 5 2.51 1.96 19.17
C GLY A 5 3.17 0.88 18.32
N MET A 6 2.96 -0.39 18.66
CA MET A 6 3.44 -1.53 17.87
C MET A 6 2.69 -1.63 16.53
N SER A 7 1.37 -1.37 16.54
CA SER A 7 0.58 -1.29 15.31
C SER A 7 1.15 -0.25 14.35
N MET A 8 1.44 0.96 14.84
CA MET A 8 2.01 2.03 14.03
C MET A 8 3.42 1.72 13.54
N LEU A 9 4.25 1.07 14.35
CA LEU A 9 5.56 0.62 13.93
C LEU A 9 5.46 -0.33 12.72
N TRP A 10 4.63 -1.37 12.82
CA TRP A 10 4.44 -2.32 11.73
C TRP A 10 3.81 -1.69 10.50
N PHE A 11 2.84 -0.80 10.69
CA PHE A 11 2.23 -0.03 9.61
C PHE A 11 3.27 0.77 8.81
N TRP A 12 4.07 1.60 9.49
CA TRP A 12 5.02 2.49 8.80
C TRP A 12 6.13 1.70 8.10
N ILE A 13 6.63 0.62 8.71
CA ILE A 13 7.60 -0.25 8.04
C ILE A 13 6.97 -0.86 6.79
N CYS A 14 5.76 -1.41 6.88
CA CYS A 14 5.06 -2.01 5.75
C CYS A 14 4.81 -0.99 4.62
N TYR A 15 4.35 0.21 4.98
CA TYR A 15 4.09 1.31 4.06
C TYR A 15 5.35 1.69 3.27
N VAL A 16 6.46 1.92 3.98
CA VAL A 16 7.75 2.24 3.33
C VAL A 16 8.20 1.11 2.41
N LEU A 17 8.11 -0.14 2.86
CA LEU A 17 8.53 -1.29 2.05
C LEU A 17 7.70 -1.45 0.78
N VAL A 18 6.36 -1.37 0.85
CA VAL A 18 5.52 -1.53 -0.34
C VAL A 18 5.73 -0.40 -1.34
N THR A 19 5.92 0.83 -0.84
CA THR A 19 6.26 1.99 -1.68
C THR A 19 7.60 1.78 -2.38
N LEU A 20 8.63 1.32 -1.66
CA LEU A 20 9.92 1.02 -2.25
C LEU A 20 9.83 -0.07 -3.32
N VAL A 21 9.07 -1.13 -3.09
CA VAL A 21 8.86 -2.20 -4.08
C VAL A 21 8.22 -1.65 -5.37
N GLY A 22 7.18 -0.81 -5.25
CA GLY A 22 6.55 -0.17 -6.41
C GLY A 22 7.49 0.76 -7.18
N ILE A 23 8.25 1.59 -6.45
CA ILE A 23 9.25 2.49 -7.05
C ILE A 23 10.34 1.69 -7.76
N LEU A 24 10.91 0.67 -7.11
CA LEU A 24 11.97 -0.15 -7.69
C LEU A 24 11.49 -0.92 -8.91
N HIS A 25 10.26 -1.44 -8.92
CA HIS A 25 9.69 -2.07 -10.09
C HIS A 25 9.49 -1.06 -11.24
N THR A 26 9.02 0.15 -10.95
CA THR A 26 8.90 1.21 -11.98
C THR A 26 10.27 1.57 -12.55
N ILE A 27 11.29 1.73 -11.70
CA ILE A 27 12.69 1.97 -12.10
C ILE A 27 13.20 0.83 -12.98
N PHE A 28 12.97 -0.43 -12.59
CA PHE A 28 13.36 -1.59 -13.37
C PHE A 28 12.72 -1.57 -14.77
N ASN A 29 11.42 -1.29 -14.85
CA ASN A 29 10.70 -1.18 -16.12
C ASN A 29 11.29 -0.08 -17.03
N ILE A 30 11.67 1.06 -16.46
CA ILE A 30 12.23 2.18 -17.24
C ILE A 30 13.67 1.89 -17.69
N TYR A 31 14.54 1.49 -16.77
CA TYR A 31 15.99 1.41 -17.06
C TYR A 31 16.43 0.06 -17.63
N VAL A 32 15.78 -1.04 -17.24
CA VAL A 32 16.15 -2.39 -17.66
C VAL A 32 15.29 -2.84 -18.84
N LEU A 33 13.98 -2.57 -18.82
CA LEU A 33 13.08 -2.92 -19.93
C LEU A 33 12.91 -1.78 -20.95
N HIS A 34 13.61 -0.66 -20.76
CA HIS A 34 13.61 0.50 -21.67
C HIS A 34 12.21 1.09 -21.94
N MET A 35 11.28 0.94 -20.99
CA MET A 35 9.94 1.53 -21.08
C MET A 35 9.99 3.05 -20.87
N LYS A 36 9.03 3.77 -21.45
CA LYS A 36 8.99 5.23 -21.34
C LYS A 36 8.69 5.69 -19.90
N PRO A 37 9.44 6.66 -19.35
CA PRO A 37 9.13 7.28 -18.05
C PRO A 37 7.91 8.21 -18.14
N MET A 38 7.48 8.75 -17.00
CA MET A 38 6.48 9.82 -16.91
C MET A 38 6.93 11.06 -17.69
N ASP A 39 5.98 11.71 -18.37
CA ASP A 39 6.20 12.97 -19.08
C ASP A 39 4.97 13.89 -19.00
N ALA A 40 4.99 15.03 -19.71
CA ALA A 40 3.90 16.00 -19.70
C ALA A 40 2.57 15.47 -20.30
N HIS A 41 2.60 14.32 -20.96
CA HIS A 41 1.46 13.72 -21.65
C HIS A 41 0.88 12.51 -20.93
N GLY A 42 1.48 12.05 -19.83
CA GLY A 42 0.87 11.07 -18.93
C GLY A 42 1.83 10.33 -18.02
N MET A 43 1.33 9.25 -17.42
CA MET A 43 2.05 8.48 -16.39
C MET A 43 3.20 7.62 -16.93
N GLY A 44 3.44 7.58 -18.23
CA GLY A 44 4.52 6.79 -18.81
C GLY A 44 4.26 5.27 -18.79
N GLU A 45 4.86 4.57 -19.74
CA GLU A 45 4.67 3.13 -19.92
C GLU A 45 5.17 2.33 -18.72
N GLY A 46 6.33 2.70 -18.16
CA GLY A 46 6.92 1.98 -17.04
C GLY A 46 6.02 1.98 -15.81
N TYR A 47 5.38 3.12 -15.50
CA TYR A 47 4.43 3.21 -14.39
C TYR A 47 3.12 2.48 -14.69
N GLU A 48 2.56 2.67 -15.90
CA GLU A 48 1.34 2.01 -16.34
C GLU A 48 1.43 0.48 -16.25
N LYS A 49 2.59 -0.10 -16.58
CA LYS A 49 2.85 -1.53 -16.46
C LYS A 49 3.11 -1.99 -15.03
N THR A 50 3.48 -1.08 -14.14
CA THR A 50 3.69 -1.37 -12.71
C THR A 50 2.38 -1.33 -11.92
N LYS A 51 1.47 -0.39 -12.21
CA LYS A 51 0.17 -0.22 -11.50
C LYS A 51 -0.58 -1.53 -11.19
N PRO A 52 -0.74 -2.48 -12.12
CA PRO A 52 -1.50 -3.71 -11.86
C PRO A 52 -0.90 -4.62 -10.79
N TRP A 53 0.38 -4.46 -10.49
CA TRP A 53 1.08 -5.26 -9.50
C TRP A 53 1.00 -4.69 -8.08
N HIS A 54 0.71 -3.40 -7.94
CA HIS A 54 0.64 -2.75 -6.63
C HIS A 54 -0.36 -3.42 -5.68
N PRO A 55 -1.58 -3.83 -6.09
CA PRO A 55 -2.46 -4.59 -5.22
C PRO A 55 -1.82 -5.88 -4.71
N LEU A 56 -1.09 -6.62 -5.55
CA LEU A 56 -0.44 -7.86 -5.15
C LEU A 56 0.63 -7.62 -4.07
N TYR A 57 1.45 -6.58 -4.24
CA TYR A 57 2.46 -6.21 -3.23
C TYR A 57 1.83 -5.84 -1.91
N ASN A 58 0.74 -5.09 -1.95
CA ASN A 58 -0.02 -4.71 -0.76
C ASN A 58 -0.67 -5.92 -0.09
N ILE A 59 -1.29 -6.83 -0.85
CA ILE A 59 -1.87 -8.07 -0.30
C ILE A 59 -0.80 -8.86 0.46
N ILE A 60 0.36 -9.09 -0.15
CA ILE A 60 1.43 -9.89 0.46
C ILE A 60 1.98 -9.18 1.70
N LEU A 61 2.41 -7.93 1.58
CA LEU A 61 3.07 -7.22 2.68
C LEU A 61 2.10 -6.88 3.81
N PHE A 62 0.92 -6.32 3.53
CA PHE A 62 -0.01 -5.97 4.60
C PHE A 62 -0.61 -7.19 5.29
N SER A 63 -0.73 -8.35 4.61
CA SER A 63 -1.09 -9.60 5.29
C SER A 63 0.02 -10.09 6.21
N LEU A 64 1.28 -10.05 5.76
CA LEU A 64 2.45 -10.42 6.56
C LEU A 64 2.61 -9.51 7.78
N PHE A 65 2.56 -8.19 7.59
CA PHE A 65 2.69 -7.22 8.69
C PHE A 65 1.45 -7.21 9.59
N GLY A 66 0.27 -7.47 9.03
CA GLY A 66 -0.94 -7.76 9.79
C GLY A 66 -0.75 -8.97 10.71
N TYR A 67 -0.17 -10.06 10.19
CA TYR A 67 0.18 -11.25 10.98
C TYR A 67 1.17 -10.91 12.09
N LEU A 68 2.29 -10.24 11.78
CA LEU A 68 3.31 -9.86 12.77
C LEU A 68 2.73 -9.02 13.91
N TYR A 69 1.82 -8.10 13.61
CA TYR A 69 1.12 -7.33 14.63
C TYR A 69 0.17 -8.21 15.45
N MET A 70 -0.66 -9.04 14.81
CA MET A 70 -1.63 -9.92 15.49
C MET A 70 -0.95 -10.96 16.39
N SER A 71 0.17 -11.55 15.96
CA SER A 71 0.96 -12.49 16.76
C SER A 71 1.56 -11.85 18.01
N GLY A 72 1.74 -10.52 18.02
CA GLY A 72 2.25 -9.78 19.16
C GLY A 72 1.18 -9.35 20.17
N LEU A 73 -0.09 -9.69 19.95
CA LEU A 73 -1.18 -9.38 20.86
C LEU A 73 -1.39 -10.52 21.86
N SER A 74 -1.79 -10.18 23.08
CA SER A 74 -2.07 -11.19 24.12
C SER A 74 -3.39 -11.92 23.88
N ASP A 75 -4.36 -11.24 23.28
CA ASP A 75 -5.67 -11.77 22.94
C ASP A 75 -6.17 -11.11 21.64
N PRO A 76 -5.72 -11.62 20.48
CA PRO A 76 -6.10 -11.07 19.18
C PRO A 76 -7.57 -11.41 18.88
N THR A 77 -8.34 -10.42 18.41
CA THR A 77 -9.75 -10.62 18.03
C THR A 77 -10.03 -10.08 16.63
N LEU A 78 -11.08 -10.62 15.98
CA LEU A 78 -11.53 -10.12 14.67
C LEU A 78 -11.90 -8.63 14.70
N GLU A 79 -12.52 -8.15 15.79
CA GLU A 79 -12.85 -6.73 15.97
C GLU A 79 -11.58 -5.86 15.96
N GLN A 80 -10.53 -6.30 16.68
CA GLN A 80 -9.26 -5.59 16.69
C GLN A 80 -8.60 -5.60 15.31
N ALA A 81 -8.72 -6.69 14.56
CA ALA A 81 -8.22 -6.78 13.20
C ALA A 81 -8.92 -5.82 12.24
N LEU A 82 -10.26 -5.76 12.27
CA LEU A 82 -11.04 -4.83 11.47
C LEU A 82 -10.74 -3.37 11.84
N LEU A 83 -10.63 -3.06 13.14
CA LEU A 83 -10.26 -1.71 13.59
C LEU A 83 -8.84 -1.34 13.15
N THR A 84 -7.90 -2.28 13.22
CA THR A 84 -6.52 -2.06 12.74
C THR A 84 -6.47 -1.80 11.25
N GLY A 85 -7.17 -2.62 10.47
CA GLY A 85 -7.31 -2.43 9.03
C GLY A 85 -7.91 -1.08 8.67
N ALA A 86 -8.97 -0.66 9.38
CA ALA A 86 -9.61 0.63 9.16
C ALA A 86 -8.67 1.81 9.42
N ILE A 87 -7.90 1.76 10.52
CA ILE A 87 -6.91 2.80 10.84
C ILE A 87 -5.79 2.82 9.80
N TRP A 88 -5.23 1.66 9.45
CA TRP A 88 -4.15 1.58 8.47
C TRP A 88 -4.58 2.09 7.09
N ALA A 89 -5.74 1.66 6.60
CA ALA A 89 -6.28 2.12 5.32
C ALA A 89 -6.60 3.63 5.36
N GLY A 90 -7.18 4.13 6.45
CA GLY A 90 -7.48 5.56 6.61
C GLY A 90 -6.22 6.42 6.59
N ILE A 91 -5.16 6.00 7.30
CA ILE A 91 -3.88 6.70 7.28
C ILE A 91 -3.27 6.66 5.87
N CYS A 92 -3.25 5.49 5.22
CA CYS A 92 -2.75 5.36 3.85
C CYS A 92 -3.46 6.27 2.87
N ILE A 93 -4.80 6.33 2.89
CA ILE A 93 -5.58 7.21 2.01
C ILE A 93 -5.13 8.67 2.16
N VAL A 94 -4.96 9.14 3.40
CA VAL A 94 -4.51 10.51 3.65
C VAL A 94 -3.08 10.72 3.17
N PHE A 95 -2.16 9.85 3.58
CA PHE A 95 -0.74 9.99 3.26
C PHE A 95 -0.44 9.84 1.77
N ASP A 96 -1.18 9.00 1.05
CA ASP A 96 -1.00 8.85 -0.39
C ASP A 96 -1.39 10.11 -1.15
N VAL A 97 -2.43 10.84 -0.71
CA VAL A 97 -2.76 12.14 -1.31
C VAL A 97 -1.61 13.13 -1.09
N PHE A 98 -1.05 13.17 0.11
CA PHE A 98 0.09 14.05 0.38
C PHE A 98 1.32 13.64 -0.45
N GLY A 99 1.67 12.36 -0.43
CA GLY A 99 2.85 11.81 -1.06
C GLY A 99 2.80 11.88 -2.58
N TRP A 100 1.68 11.50 -3.20
CA TRP A 100 1.59 11.33 -4.65
C TRP A 100 0.87 12.46 -5.37
N VAL A 101 0.09 13.30 -4.70
CA VAL A 101 -0.72 14.33 -5.38
C VAL A 101 -0.31 15.75 -4.98
N ILE A 102 -0.19 16.03 -3.68
CA ILE A 102 0.05 17.39 -3.17
C ILE A 102 1.54 17.75 -3.26
N ILE A 103 2.42 16.89 -2.77
CA ILE A 103 3.86 17.14 -2.79
C ILE A 103 4.39 16.88 -4.20
N ARG A 104 5.01 17.90 -4.80
CA ARG A 104 5.54 17.80 -6.17
C ARG A 104 6.89 17.09 -6.17
N HIS A 105 6.96 16.02 -6.96
CA HIS A 105 8.18 15.26 -7.26
C HIS A 105 8.03 14.65 -8.66
N PRO A 106 9.08 14.03 -9.25
CA PRO A 106 9.05 13.54 -10.63
C PRO A 106 7.96 12.50 -10.96
N TRP A 107 7.30 11.93 -9.95
CA TRP A 107 6.20 10.97 -10.10
C TRP A 107 4.89 11.46 -9.47
N SER A 108 4.75 12.77 -9.23
CA SER A 108 3.50 13.32 -8.70
C SER A 108 2.39 13.21 -9.75
N LEU A 109 1.23 12.76 -9.31
CA LEU A 109 0.02 12.59 -10.09
C LEU A 109 -0.95 13.74 -9.86
N SER A 110 -1.80 14.02 -10.84
CA SER A 110 -3.01 14.82 -10.63
C SER A 110 -4.05 14.03 -9.84
N PHE A 111 -5.02 14.73 -9.25
CA PHE A 111 -6.18 14.09 -8.60
C PHE A 111 -6.92 13.13 -9.55
N ARG A 112 -7.03 13.49 -10.82
CA ARG A 112 -7.66 12.65 -11.84
C ARG A 112 -6.85 11.37 -12.06
N GLU A 113 -5.55 11.49 -12.28
CA GLU A 113 -4.68 10.34 -12.50
C GLU A 113 -4.69 9.39 -11.30
N PHE A 114 -4.68 9.95 -10.09
CA PHE A 114 -4.66 9.15 -8.86
C PHE A 114 -6.01 8.47 -8.54
N TYR A 115 -7.13 9.15 -8.71
CA TYR A 115 -8.44 8.61 -8.29
C TYR A 115 -9.29 7.99 -9.40
N LEU A 116 -9.10 8.41 -10.64
CA LEU A 116 -9.85 7.92 -11.80
C LEU A 116 -8.99 6.99 -12.65
N ASP A 117 -7.84 7.46 -13.14
CA ASP A 117 -7.04 6.70 -14.11
C ASP A 117 -6.21 5.56 -13.46
N TYR A 118 -6.05 5.60 -12.14
CA TYR A 118 -5.47 4.51 -11.35
C TYR A 118 -6.46 3.36 -11.12
N GLN A 119 -7.77 3.58 -11.28
CA GLN A 119 -8.74 2.52 -11.04
C GLN A 119 -8.54 1.35 -12.01
N PRO A 120 -8.76 0.09 -11.56
CA PRO A 120 -9.30 -0.29 -10.24
C PRO A 120 -8.22 -0.41 -9.14
N TYR A 121 -6.95 -0.21 -9.47
CA TYR A 121 -5.84 -0.67 -8.64
C TYR A 121 -5.75 0.08 -7.31
N ILE A 122 -6.08 1.38 -7.27
CA ILE A 122 -6.02 2.14 -6.02
C ILE A 122 -7.07 1.64 -5.00
N SER A 123 -8.26 1.29 -5.47
CA SER A 123 -9.30 0.69 -4.62
C SER A 123 -8.89 -0.68 -4.10
N LEU A 124 -8.25 -1.50 -4.95
CA LEU A 124 -7.74 -2.81 -4.55
C LEU A 124 -6.58 -2.70 -3.54
N ILE A 125 -5.74 -1.68 -3.65
CA ILE A 125 -4.67 -1.38 -2.68
C ILE A 125 -5.30 -1.07 -1.31
N TYR A 126 -6.26 -0.15 -1.23
CA TYR A 126 -6.90 0.20 0.05
C TYR A 126 -7.66 -0.97 0.66
N LEU A 127 -8.30 -1.79 -0.18
CA LEU A 127 -8.93 -3.03 0.28
C LEU A 127 -7.90 -4.01 0.84
N ALA A 128 -6.75 -4.18 0.19
CA ALA A 128 -5.67 -5.04 0.66
C ALA A 128 -5.10 -4.55 1.99
N ILE A 129 -4.90 -3.25 2.17
CA ILE A 129 -4.44 -2.64 3.42
C ILE A 129 -5.45 -2.88 4.54
N PHE A 130 -6.74 -2.66 4.26
CA PHE A 130 -7.81 -2.90 5.22
C PHE A 130 -7.89 -4.38 5.64
N LEU A 131 -7.80 -5.31 4.67
CA LEU A 131 -7.91 -6.74 4.94
C LEU A 131 -6.62 -7.35 5.49
N GLY A 132 -5.47 -6.70 5.37
CA GLY A 132 -4.17 -7.23 5.81
C GLY A 132 -4.17 -7.73 7.26
N PRO A 133 -4.56 -6.91 8.26
CA PRO A 133 -4.69 -7.35 9.65
C PRO A 133 -5.73 -8.47 9.85
N VAL A 134 -6.79 -8.51 9.04
CA VAL A 134 -7.81 -9.58 9.09
C VAL A 134 -7.22 -10.90 8.62
N VAL A 135 -6.48 -10.91 7.51
CA VAL A 135 -5.73 -12.08 7.06
C VAL A 135 -4.71 -12.49 8.12
N GLY A 136 -4.01 -11.52 8.69
CA GLY A 136 -3.06 -11.75 9.78
C GLY A 136 -3.68 -12.44 10.99
N TYR A 137 -4.87 -12.01 11.40
CA TYR A 137 -5.64 -12.66 12.48
C TYR A 137 -5.96 -14.12 12.16
N TRP A 138 -6.44 -14.41 10.95
CA TRP A 138 -6.70 -15.79 10.53
C TRP A 138 -5.44 -16.64 10.50
N LEU A 139 -4.30 -16.08 10.09
CA LEU A 139 -3.01 -16.79 10.10
C LEU A 139 -2.51 -17.12 11.52
N VAL A 140 -2.84 -16.30 12.53
CA VAL A 140 -2.51 -16.60 13.94
C VAL A 140 -3.35 -17.75 14.49
N LEU A 141 -4.55 -17.99 13.93
CA LEU A 141 -5.46 -19.05 14.37
C LEU A 141 -5.21 -20.41 13.71
N LEU A 142 -4.39 -20.47 12.66
CA LEU A 142 -3.99 -21.70 11.97
C LEU A 142 -2.87 -22.43 12.73
#